data_AF-A0A662DVZ4-F1
#
_entry.id   AF-A0A662DVZ4-F1
#
_cell.length_a   1.000
_cell.length_b   1.000
_cell.length_c   1.000
_cell.angle_alpha   90.00
_cell.angle_beta   90.00
_cell.angle_gamma   90.00
#
_symmetry.space_group_name_H-M   'P 1'
#
loop_
_entity.id
_entity.type
_entity.pdbx_description
1 polymer ?
#
loop_
_entity_poly.entity_id
_entity_poly.type
_entity_poly.pdbx_seq_one_letter_code
_entity_poly.pdbx_strand_id
1 'polypeptide(L)'
;MNKSARILQVQAGAGSGKTYELSKRYIKICTELFENPQKSNKSYSESCHVDSPGGSGPGSVLAITFTNKAAAEMKERILYFLKRIAFGDNP
;
A
#
# COMPACT_ATOMS: atom_id res chain seq x y z
N MET A 1 6.91 -14.54 19.95
CA MET A 1 7.87 -14.51 18.82
C MET A 1 8.22 -13.05 18.53
N ASN A 2 9.50 -12.69 18.60
CA ASN A 2 9.96 -11.33 18.27
C ASN A 2 9.79 -11.10 16.77
N LYS A 3 8.84 -10.25 16.36
CA LYS A 3 8.62 -9.92 14.96
C LYS A 3 9.58 -8.79 14.58
N SER A 4 10.76 -9.16 14.08
CA SER A 4 11.78 -8.21 13.63
C SER A 4 11.23 -7.29 12.53
N ALA A 5 11.51 -5.99 12.63
CA ALA A 5 11.20 -5.04 11.57
C ALA A 5 11.90 -5.45 10.26
N ARG A 6 11.14 -5.53 9.17
CA ARG A 6 11.70 -5.81 7.83
C ARG A 6 11.91 -4.50 7.09
N ILE A 7 13.16 -4.16 6.84
CA ILE A 7 13.55 -2.97 6.06
C ILE A 7 13.95 -3.43 4.65
N LEU A 8 13.35 -2.81 3.63
CA LEU A 8 13.73 -2.99 2.23
C LEU A 8 14.19 -1.64 1.68
N GLN A 9 15.46 -1.55 1.31
CA GLN A 9 16.01 -0.39 0.63
C GLN A 9 16.08 -0.66 -0.88
N VAL A 10 15.53 0.25 -1.67
CA VAL A 10 15.59 0.20 -3.14
C VAL A 10 16.38 1.40 -3.64
N GLN A 11 17.44 1.15 -4.40
CA GLN A 11 18.19 2.20 -5.10
C GLN A 11 17.75 2.27 -6.56
N ALA A 12 17.52 3.48 -7.07
CA ALA A 12 16.99 3.67 -8.42
C ALA A 12 17.33 5.08 -8.97
N GLY A 13 17.92 5.14 -10.17
CA GLY A 13 18.33 6.38 -10.84
C GLY A 13 17.17 7.23 -11.36
N ALA A 14 17.46 8.37 -11.98
CA ALA A 14 16.44 9.17 -12.68
C ALA A 14 15.78 8.37 -13.82
N GLY A 15 14.49 8.60 -14.09
CA GLY A 15 13.78 7.92 -15.19
C GLY A 15 13.47 6.43 -15.01
N SER A 16 13.98 5.77 -13.96
CA SER A 16 13.83 4.32 -13.70
C SER A 16 12.42 3.83 -13.32
N GLY A 17 11.40 4.70 -13.34
CA GLY A 17 10.03 4.28 -13.01
C GLY A 17 9.74 4.08 -11.51
N LYS A 18 10.53 4.67 -10.59
CA LYS A 18 10.35 4.55 -9.12
C LYS A 18 8.89 4.67 -8.65
N THR A 19 8.21 5.75 -9.02
CA THR A 19 6.83 6.00 -8.59
C THR A 19 5.86 4.94 -9.13
N TYR A 20 6.10 4.46 -10.36
CA TYR A 20 5.32 3.41 -10.99
C TYR A 20 5.46 2.08 -10.23
N GLU A 21 6.69 1.66 -9.95
CA GLU A 21 6.96 0.43 -9.20
C GLU A 21 6.47 0.50 -7.75
N LEU A 22 6.64 1.65 -7.08
CA LEU A 22 6.08 1.86 -5.74
C LEU A 22 4.55 1.78 -5.72
N SER A 23 3.88 2.27 -6.76
CA SER A 23 2.42 2.17 -6.90
C SER A 23 1.96 0.73 -7.03
N LYS A 24 2.66 -0.09 -7.85
CA LYS A 24 2.39 -1.54 -7.95
C LYS A 24 2.63 -2.25 -6.62
N ARG A 25 3.74 -1.92 -5.95
CA ARG A 25 4.08 -2.52 -4.65
C ARG A 25 3.05 -2.18 -3.58
N TYR A 26 2.53 -0.95 -3.57
CA TYR A 26 1.46 -0.53 -2.67
C TYR A 26 0.23 -1.41 -2.82
N ILE A 27 -0.27 -1.59 -4.06
CA ILE A 27 -1.43 -2.46 -4.33
C ILE A 27 -1.15 -3.89 -3.88
N LYS A 28 0.01 -4.44 -4.22
CA LYS A 28 0.41 -5.79 -3.81
C LYS A 28 0.37 -5.96 -2.29
N ILE A 29 0.89 -4.99 -1.52
CA ILE A 29 0.84 -5.03 -0.05
C ILE A 29 -0.60 -4.97 0.44
N CYS A 30 -1.43 -4.09 -0.12
CA CYS A 30 -2.85 -4.02 0.23
C CYS A 30 -3.54 -5.36 0.00
N THR A 31 -3.35 -6.00 -1.17
CA THR A 31 -3.91 -7.31 -1.49
C THR A 31 -3.42 -8.40 -0.53
N GLU A 32 -2.11 -8.44 -0.25
CA GLU A 32 -1.52 -9.39 0.72
C GLU A 32 -2.11 -9.24 2.12
N LEU A 33 -2.50 -8.02 2.52
CA LEU A 33 -3.15 -7.74 3.81
C LEU A 33 -4.63 -8.13 3.79
N PHE A 34 -5.35 -7.87 2.69
CA PHE A 34 -6.75 -8.28 2.51
C PHE A 34 -6.92 -9.80 2.55
N GLU A 35 -6.08 -10.54 1.82
CA GLU A 35 -6.17 -12.01 1.72
C GLU A 35 -5.73 -12.73 3.01
N ASN A 36 -4.98 -12.06 3.89
CA ASN A 36 -4.43 -12.67 5.08
C ASN A 36 -4.63 -11.79 6.33
N PRO A 37 -5.88 -11.66 6.85
CA PRO A 37 -6.20 -10.80 7.97
C PRO A 37 -5.39 -11.09 9.24
N GLN A 38 -4.97 -12.35 9.41
CA GLN A 38 -4.20 -12.85 10.56
C GLN A 38 -2.73 -12.37 10.58
N LYS A 39 -2.21 -11.77 9.50
CA LYS A 39 -0.85 -11.17 9.47
C LYS A 39 -0.80 -9.76 10.07
N SER A 40 -1.95 -9.11 10.27
CA SER A 40 -2.04 -7.80 10.91
C SER A 40 -1.77 -7.95 12.41
N ASN A 41 -0.71 -7.29 12.89
CA ASN A 41 -0.35 -7.30 14.31
C ASN A 41 -1.39 -6.50 15.10
N LYS A 42 -2.33 -7.18 15.76
CA LYS A 42 -3.27 -6.58 16.72
C LYS A 42 -2.56 -6.26 18.06
N SER A 43 -1.56 -5.36 18.04
CA SER A 43 -0.84 -4.91 19.26
C SER A 43 -0.99 -3.41 19.56
N TYR A 44 -1.63 -2.63 18.70
CA TYR A 44 -2.17 -1.32 19.09
C TYR A 44 -3.69 -1.48 19.27
N SER A 45 -4.14 -1.34 20.50
CA SER A 45 -5.46 -1.70 21.02
C SER A 45 -6.61 -0.82 20.51
N GLU A 46 -7.78 -1.43 20.43
CA GLU A 46 -9.12 -0.88 20.68
C GLU A 46 -9.14 0.56 21.24
N SER A 47 -9.60 1.53 20.42
CA SER A 47 -10.59 2.54 20.81
C SER A 47 -10.87 3.45 19.61
N CYS A 48 -11.67 2.95 18.69
CA CYS A 48 -12.55 3.78 17.90
C CYS A 48 -13.72 2.89 17.46
N HIS A 49 -14.76 2.84 18.30
CA HIS A 49 -16.10 2.54 17.81
C HIS A 49 -16.41 3.58 16.75
N VAL A 50 -16.39 3.14 15.51
CA VAL A 50 -16.89 3.82 14.34
C VAL A 50 -17.12 2.72 13.34
N ASP A 51 -18.15 2.86 12.52
CA ASP A 51 -18.41 2.07 11.32
C ASP A 51 -17.27 2.25 10.28
N SER A 52 -16.03 1.96 10.68
CA SER A 52 -14.81 2.57 10.16
C SER A 52 -13.88 1.62 9.41
N PRO A 53 -13.14 2.14 8.41
CA PRO A 53 -12.34 1.37 7.45
C PRO A 53 -11.00 0.87 8.03
N GLY A 54 -10.98 0.46 9.30
CA GLY A 54 -9.83 -0.14 9.99
C GLY A 54 -9.65 -1.64 9.72
N GLY A 55 -10.31 -2.16 8.69
CA GLY A 55 -10.10 -3.53 8.20
C GLY A 55 -8.77 -3.70 7.49
N SER A 56 -8.42 -4.95 7.20
CA SER A 56 -7.23 -5.41 6.48
C SER A 56 -7.13 -4.85 5.05
N GLY A 57 -7.00 -3.53 4.89
CA GLY A 57 -7.07 -2.84 3.62
C GLY A 57 -6.14 -1.63 3.53
N PRO A 58 -6.31 -0.71 2.57
CA PRO A 58 -5.38 0.38 2.31
C PRO A 58 -5.16 1.32 3.51
N GLY A 59 -6.12 1.40 4.44
CA GLY A 59 -5.98 2.15 5.69
C GLY A 59 -4.86 1.65 6.62
N SER A 60 -4.35 0.44 6.39
CA SER A 60 -3.23 -0.15 7.14
C SER A 60 -1.85 0.12 6.51
N VAL A 61 -1.78 0.79 5.35
CA VAL A 61 -0.53 1.05 4.61
C VAL A 61 -0.30 2.56 4.46
N LEU A 62 0.77 3.06 5.06
CA LEU A 62 1.22 4.44 4.91
C LEU A 62 2.28 4.56 3.81
N ALA A 63 1.98 5.30 2.75
CA ALA A 63 2.93 5.71 1.72
C ALA A 63 3.24 7.20 1.86
N ILE A 64 4.52 7.58 1.81
CA ILE A 64 4.99 8.96 1.99
C ILE A 64 5.83 9.37 0.79
N THR A 65 5.67 10.61 0.34
CA THR A 65 6.47 11.22 -0.75
C THR A 65 6.93 12.61 -0.34
N PHE A 66 8.01 13.10 -0.97
CA PHE A 66 8.56 14.43 -0.67
C PHE A 66 7.63 15.60 -1.05
N THR A 67 6.78 15.45 -2.07
CA THR A 67 5.89 16.53 -2.54
C THR A 67 4.45 16.07 -2.70
N ASN A 68 3.51 16.99 -2.57
CA ASN A 68 2.09 16.74 -2.83
C ASN A 68 1.82 16.32 -4.28
N LYS A 69 2.58 16.86 -5.24
CA LYS A 69 2.44 16.48 -6.66
C LYS A 69 2.82 15.01 -6.88
N ALA A 70 3.89 14.54 -6.25
CA ALA A 70 4.28 13.12 -6.32
C ALA A 70 3.25 12.21 -5.63
N ALA A 71 2.66 12.64 -4.52
CA ALA A 71 1.57 11.90 -3.86
C ALA A 71 0.33 11.81 -4.77
N ALA A 72 -0.07 12.92 -5.40
CA ALA A 72 -1.18 12.96 -6.33
C ALA A 72 -0.95 12.04 -7.54
N GLU A 73 0.23 12.09 -8.15
CA GLU A 73 0.61 11.22 -9.26
C GLU A 73 0.57 9.73 -8.85
N MET A 74 1.10 9.40 -7.67
CA MET A 74 1.06 8.03 -7.14
C MET A 74 -0.39 7.56 -6.93
N LYS A 75 -1.28 8.40 -6.39
CA LYS A 75 -2.71 8.10 -6.23
C LYS A 75 -3.39 7.82 -7.57
N GLU A 76 -3.16 8.65 -8.59
CA GLU A 76 -3.72 8.47 -9.93
C GLU A 76 -3.26 7.13 -10.55
N ARG A 77 -1.97 6.79 -10.41
CA ARG A 77 -1.43 5.50 -10.88
C ARG A 77 -2.06 4.31 -10.17
N ILE A 78 -2.25 4.40 -8.85
CA ILE A 78 -2.92 3.35 -8.08
C ILE A 78 -4.35 3.14 -8.59
N LEU A 79 -5.12 4.22 -8.78
CA LEU A 79 -6.49 4.13 -9.30
C LEU A 79 -6.53 3.55 -10.72
N TYR A 80 -5.58 3.92 -11.57
CA TYR A 80 -5.43 3.37 -12.91
C TYR A 80 -5.20 1.85 -12.89
N PHE A 81 -4.29 1.36 -12.04
CA PHE A 81 -4.03 -0.07 -11.90
C PHE A 81 -5.22 -0.83 -11.33
N LEU A 82 -5.87 -0.30 -10.30
CA LEU A 82 -7.07 -0.91 -9.72
C LEU A 82 -8.20 -1.04 -10.76
N LYS A 83 -8.39 -0.01 -11.59
CA LYS A 83 -9.36 -0.06 -12.70
C LYS A 83 -9.01 -1.18 -13.68
N ARG A 84 -7.75 -1.29 -14.08
CA ARG A 84 -7.27 -2.36 -14.98
C ARG A 84 -7.53 -3.75 -14.41
N ILE A 85 -7.16 -3.96 -13.14
CA ILE A 85 -7.40 -5.23 -12.44
C ILE A 85 -8.91 -5.57 -12.42
N ALA A 86 -9.77 -4.58 -12.15
CA ALA A 86 -11.22 -4.80 -12.11
C ALA A 86 -11.82 -5.21 -13.47
N PHE A 87 -11.18 -4.85 -14.59
CA PHE A 87 -11.57 -5.27 -15.93
C PHE A 87 -10.84 -6.54 -16.43
N GLY A 88 -10.03 -7.19 -15.58
CA GLY A 88 -9.30 -8.41 -15.91
C GLY A 88 -7.95 -8.21 -16.59
N ASP A 89 -7.47 -6.97 -16.70
CA ASP A 89 -6.13 -6.70 -17.19
C ASP A 89 -5.07 -6.99 -16.10
N ASN A 90 -3.91 -7.50 -16.50
CA ASN A 90 -2.76 -7.62 -15.59
C ASN A 90 -1.83 -6.40 -15.72
N PRO A 91 -1.74 -5.51 -14.70
CA PRO A 91 -1.06 -4.23 -14.82
C PRO A 91 0.47 -4.22 -14.72
#